data_AF-A0A849PQ30-F1
#
_entry.id   AF-A0A849PQ30-F1
#
_cell.length_a   1.000
_cell.length_b   1.000
_cell.length_c   1.000
_cell.angle_alpha   90.00
_cell.angle_beta   90.00
_cell.angle_gamma   90.00
#
_symmetry.space_group_name_H-M   'P 1'
#
loop_
_entity.id
_entity.type
_entity.pdbx_description
1 polymer ?
#
loop_
_entity_poly.entity_id
_entity_poly.type
_entity_poly.pdbx_seq_one_letter_code
_entity_poly.pdbx_strand_id
1 'polypeptide(L)' 'MDNKHPAIMTLRTPIVCVLGHVDHGKTTLLDRIRGSTIVDMESGAITQH' A
#
# COMPACT_ATOMS: atom_id res chain seq x y z
N MET A 1 -20.56 -17.90 -35.90
CA MET A 1 -20.98 -16.57 -35.41
C MET A 1 -20.45 -16.43 -34.01
N ASP A 2 -19.26 -15.88 -33.93
CA ASP A 2 -18.33 -16.12 -32.85
C ASP A 2 -18.49 -14.89 -31.96
N ASN A 3 -19.43 -14.99 -31.02
CA ASN A 3 -19.80 -13.89 -30.15
C ASN A 3 -18.73 -13.71 -29.06
N LYS A 4 -17.53 -13.24 -29.45
CA LYS A 4 -16.53 -12.75 -28.50
C LYS A 4 -17.01 -11.42 -27.96
N HIS A 5 -17.71 -11.46 -26.84
CA HIS A 5 -17.95 -10.29 -26.00
C HIS A 5 -16.58 -9.67 -25.66
N PRO A 6 -16.35 -8.37 -25.89
CA PRO A 6 -15.11 -7.75 -25.47
C PRO A 6 -15.03 -7.88 -23.95
N ALA A 7 -14.09 -8.69 -23.45
CA ALA A 7 -13.85 -8.81 -22.03
C ALA A 7 -13.54 -7.42 -21.49
N ILE A 8 -14.45 -6.87 -20.71
CA ILE A 8 -14.28 -5.57 -20.07
C ILE A 8 -13.13 -5.75 -19.08
N MET A 9 -11.92 -5.38 -19.49
CA MET A 9 -10.74 -5.47 -18.62
C MET A 9 -10.88 -4.41 -17.54
N THR A 10 -11.44 -4.81 -16.41
CA THR A 10 -11.53 -3.95 -15.23
C THR A 10 -10.12 -3.55 -14.81
N LEU A 11 -9.85 -2.24 -14.76
CA LEU A 11 -8.57 -1.73 -14.28
C LEU A 11 -8.38 -2.16 -12.83
N ARG A 12 -7.32 -2.94 -12.58
CA ARG A 12 -6.94 -3.36 -11.23
C ARG A 12 -6.38 -2.18 -10.44
N THR A 13 -6.66 -2.16 -9.15
CA THR A 13 -6.00 -1.24 -8.22
C THR A 13 -4.48 -1.45 -8.28
N PRO A 14 -3.66 -0.38 -8.34
CA PRO A 14 -2.22 -0.50 -8.33
C PRO A 14 -1.72 -1.05 -6.99
N ILE A 15 -0.73 -1.94 -7.04
CA ILE A 15 0.00 -2.42 -5.87
C ILE A 15 1.30 -1.63 -5.81
N VAL A 16 1.59 -1.01 -4.67
CA VAL A 16 2.74 -0.11 -4.49
C VAL A 16 3.57 -0.58 -3.30
N CYS A 17 4.89 -0.52 -3.43
CA CYS A 17 5.85 -0.80 -2.37
C CYS A 17 6.67 0.46 -2.06
N VAL A 18 6.90 0.74 -0.77
CA VAL A 18 7.71 1.87 -0.30
C VAL A 18 8.98 1.32 0.35
N LEU A 19 10.14 1.60 -0.25
CA LEU A 19 11.45 1.13 0.18
C LEU A 19 12.36 2.30 0.56
N GLY A 20 13.40 2.04 1.35
CA GLY A 20 14.36 3.06 1.81
C GLY A 20 15.06 2.68 3.12
N HIS A 21 16.12 3.42 3.46
CA HIS A 21 16.92 3.21 4.67
C HIS A 21 16.07 3.32 5.96
N VAL A 22 16.57 2.80 7.09
CA VAL A 22 15.90 2.89 8.39
C VAL A 22 15.62 4.37 8.75
N ASP A 23 14.58 4.62 9.53
CA ASP A 23 14.14 5.96 9.99
C ASP A 23 13.76 6.99 8.91
N HIS A 24 13.71 6.61 7.63
CA HIS A 24 13.25 7.49 6.55
C HIS A 24 11.71 7.67 6.49
N GLY A 25 10.97 7.31 7.54
CA GLY A 25 9.53 7.61 7.64
C GLY A 25 8.63 6.85 6.66
N LYS A 26 9.06 5.68 6.14
CA LYS A 26 8.28 4.84 5.23
C LYS A 26 6.91 4.46 5.81
N THR A 27 6.88 4.05 7.07
CA THR A 27 5.65 3.72 7.81
C THR A 27 4.77 4.95 8.02
N THR A 28 5.37 6.09 8.42
CA THR A 28 4.65 7.36 8.57
C THR A 28 3.97 7.81 7.28
N LEU A 29 4.59 7.59 6.12
CA LEU A 29 3.99 7.89 4.82
C LEU A 29 2.76 7.01 4.56
N LEU A 30 2.87 5.69 4.77
CA LEU A 30 1.76 4.76 4.60
C LEU A 30 0.60 5.08 5.56
N ASP A 31 0.91 5.44 6.79
CA ASP A 31 -0.08 5.80 7.81
C ASP A 31 -0.88 7.05 7.46
N ARG A 32 -0.21 8.10 6.99
CA ARG A 32 -0.87 9.32 6.51
C ARG A 32 -1.81 9.05 5.33
N ILE A 33 -1.42 8.14 4.43
CA ILE A 33 -2.25 7.76 3.27
C ILE A 33 -3.45 6.91 3.71
N ARG A 34 -3.27 6.02 4.70
CA ARG A 34 -4.31 5.10 5.17
C ARG A 34 -5.27 5.71 6.17
N GLY A 35 -4.96 6.89 6.73
CA GLY A 35 -5.75 7.50 7.81
C GLY A 35 -5.66 6.73 9.13
N SER A 36 -4.64 5.88 9.28
CA SER A 36 -4.37 5.06 10.47
C SER A 36 -3.07 5.51 11.13
N THR A 37 -3.05 5.64 12.45
CA THR A 37 -1.83 5.88 13.25
C THR A 37 -1.27 4.53 13.73
N ILE A 38 -0.64 3.77 12.82
CA ILE A 38 0.04 2.51 13.19
C ILE A 38 1.37 2.83 13.90
N VAL A 39 2.04 3.92 13.52
CA VAL A 39 3.29 4.41 14.14
C VAL A 39 3.17 4.59 15.66
N ASP A 40 2.01 4.99 16.17
CA ASP A 40 1.79 5.21 17.60
C ASP A 40 1.54 3.91 18.38
N MET A 41 1.19 2.81 17.70
CA MET A 41 0.88 1.51 18.32
C MET A 41 2.01 0.48 18.17
N GLU A 42 3.11 0.80 17.51
CA GLU A 42 4.26 -0.09 17.36
C GLU A 42 5.34 0.16 18.43
N SER A 43 5.66 -0.88 19.21
CA SER A 43 6.72 -0.84 20.21
C SER A 43 8.07 -0.52 19.56
N GLY A 44 8.56 0.71 19.77
CA GLY A 44 9.85 1.17 19.27
C GLY A 44 9.81 2.00 17.98
N ALA A 45 8.63 2.40 17.50
CA ALA A 45 8.45 3.21 16.28
C ALA A 45 9.01 2.58 14.99
N ILE A 46 9.18 1.26 14.95
CA ILE A 46 9.58 0.50 13.76
C ILE A 46 8.54 -0.58 13.44
N THR A 47 8.26 -0.73 12.14
CA THR A 47 7.38 -1.78 11.64
C THR A 47 8.15 -3.09 11.56
N GLN A 48 7.71 -4.08 12.33
CA GLN A 48 8.38 -5.39 12.46
C GLN A 48 7.60 -6.54 11.77
N HIS A 49 6.37 -6.30 11.31
CA HIS A 49 5.51 -7.29 10.65
C HIS A 49 5.33 -7.04 9.14
#